data_AF-A0A674IH34-F1
#
_entry.id   AF-A0A674IH34-F1
#
_cell.length_a   1.000
_cell.length_b   1.000
_cell.length_c   1.000
_cell.angle_alpha   90.00
_cell.angle_beta   90.00
_cell.angle_gamma   90.00
#
_symmetry.space_group_name_H-M   'P 1'
#
loop_
_entity.id
_entity.type
_entity.pdbx_description
1 polymer ?
#
loop_
_entity_poly.entity_id
_entity_poly.type
_entity_poly.pdbx_seq_one_letter_code
_entity_poly.pdbx_strand_id
1 'polypeptide(L)' 'MVEGPGCALHGERIRARVRRGQAVRGVRGSALLPARPGGPGLAACTEVSSDCGGSSSGGVTLHREGG' A
#
# COMPACT_ATOMS: atom_id res chain seq x y z
N MET A 1 -22.69 4.43 -7.66
CA MET A 1 -21.89 3.51 -8.50
C MET A 1 -21.31 4.33 -9.64
N VAL A 2 -20.14 3.99 -10.19
CA VAL A 2 -19.65 4.69 -11.39
C VAL A 2 -20.47 4.20 -12.58
N GLU A 3 -21.26 5.09 -13.17
CA GLU A 3 -22.02 4.80 -14.38
C GLU A 3 -21.17 5.17 -15.60
N GLY A 4 -21.03 4.24 -16.55
CA GLY A 4 -20.31 4.43 -17.81
C GLY A 4 -19.09 3.52 -18.03
N PRO A 5 -18.43 3.63 -19.21
CA PRO A 5 -17.33 2.74 -19.61
C PRO A 5 -16.05 2.89 -18.76
N GLY A 6 -16.02 3.83 -17.81
CA GLY A 6 -14.87 4.07 -16.93
C GLY A 6 -14.41 2.83 -16.17
N CYS A 7 -15.33 1.96 -15.75
CA CYS A 7 -14.99 0.69 -15.11
C CYS A 7 -14.24 -0.27 -16.06
N ALA A 8 -14.68 -0.36 -17.32
CA ALA A 8 -14.03 -1.21 -18.32
C ALA A 8 -12.61 -0.71 -18.63
N LEU A 9 -12.46 0.60 -18.89
CA LEU A 9 -11.18 1.23 -19.19
C LEU A 9 -10.19 1.14 -18.03
N HIS A 10 -10.66 1.30 -16.79
CA HIS A 10 -9.80 1.14 -15.62
C HIS A 10 -9.31 -0.32 -15.48
N GLY A 11 -10.20 -1.29 -15.76
CA GLY A 11 -9.82 -2.70 -15.83
C GLY A 11 -8.76 -2.99 -16.89
N GLU A 12 -8.87 -2.40 -18.08
CA GLU A 12 -7.87 -2.52 -19.15
C GLU A 12 -6.51 -1.97 -18.74
N ARG A 13 -6.49 -0.78 -18.13
CA ARG A 13 -5.26 -0.15 -17.62
C ARG A 13 -4.55 -1.01 -16.57
N ILE A 14 -5.29 -1.67 -15.70
CA ILE A 14 -4.70 -2.59 -14.70
C ILE A 14 -4.12 -3.82 -15.42
N ARG A 15 -4.86 -4.42 -16.35
CA ARG A 15 -4.40 -5.62 -17.09
C ARG A 15 -3.14 -5.36 -17.91
N ALA A 16 -2.98 -4.17 -18.48
CA ALA A 16 -1.77 -3.79 -19.21
C ALA A 16 -0.53 -3.65 -18.29
N ARG A 17 -0.73 -3.34 -17.01
CA ARG A 17 0.35 -3.00 -16.06
C ARG A 17 0.65 -4.09 -15.04
N VAL A 18 -0.32 -4.97 -14.76
CA VAL A 18 -0.22 -5.99 -13.72
C VAL A 18 -0.30 -7.38 -14.33
N ARG A 19 0.76 -8.17 -14.14
CA ARG A 19 0.82 -9.56 -14.59
C ARG A 19 -0.08 -10.44 -13.72
N ARG A 20 -0.87 -11.30 -14.36
CA ARG A 20 -1.71 -12.29 -13.66
C ARG A 20 -0.83 -13.33 -12.95
N GLY A 21 -1.32 -13.86 -11.83
CA GLY A 21 -0.67 -14.94 -11.08
C GLY A 21 0.32 -14.48 -10.00
N GLN A 22 0.49 -13.18 -9.78
CA GLN A 22 1.30 -12.71 -8.65
C GLN A 22 0.58 -12.90 -7.31
N ALA A 23 1.32 -13.34 -6.29
CA ALA A 23 0.82 -13.43 -4.92
C ALA A 23 0.70 -12.03 -4.29
N VAL A 24 -0.39 -11.79 -3.56
CA VAL A 24 -0.63 -10.53 -2.85
C VAL A 24 0.14 -10.54 -1.52
N ARG A 25 0.98 -9.53 -1.30
CA ARG A 25 1.83 -9.41 -0.09
C ARG A 25 1.18 -8.63 1.05
N GLY A 26 0.15 -7.83 0.76
CA GLY A 26 -0.55 -7.02 1.74
C GLY A 26 -1.63 -6.17 1.08
N VAL A 27 -2.67 -5.83 1.85
CA VAL A 27 -3.79 -5.01 1.39
C VAL A 27 -4.00 -3.88 2.39
N ARG A 28 -4.16 -2.65 1.92
CA ARG A 28 -4.43 -1.45 2.74
C ARG A 28 -5.51 -0.61 2.07
N GLY A 29 -6.29 0.11 2.86
CA GLY A 29 -7.29 1.06 2.36
C GLY A 29 -8.43 1.26 3.36
N SER A 30 -9.04 2.45 3.35
CA SER A 30 -10.19 2.76 4.21
C SER A 30 -11.42 1.92 3.88
N ALA A 31 -11.52 1.42 2.65
CA ALA A 31 -12.57 0.49 2.22
C ALA A 31 -12.44 -0.92 2.82
N LEU A 32 -11.32 -1.22 3.51
CA LEU A 32 -11.17 -2.46 4.28
C LEU A 32 -11.89 -2.40 5.63
N LEU A 33 -12.21 -1.19 6.10
CA LEU A 33 -13.09 -1.02 7.24
C LEU A 33 -14.49 -1.45 6.81
N PRO A 34 -15.20 -2.28 7.60
CA PRO A 34 -16.57 -2.62 7.30
C PRO A 34 -17.36 -1.32 7.11
N ALA A 35 -17.99 -1.19 5.95
CA ALA A 35 -18.78 -0.01 5.61
C ALA A 35 -19.90 0.13 6.65
N ARG A 36 -19.66 0.97 7.66
CA ARG A 36 -20.66 1.36 8.64
C ARG A 36 -21.78 2.04 7.86
N PRO A 37 -23.03 1.55 7.91
CA PRO A 37 -24.14 2.28 7.32
C PRO A 37 -24.33 3.57 8.13
N GLY A 38 -23.86 4.72 7.61
CA GLY A 38 -24.23 6.04 8.11
C GLY A 38 -23.15 6.96 8.69
N GLY A 39 -22.04 7.23 7.97
CA GLY A 39 -21.31 8.50 8.17
C GLY A 39 -19.78 8.41 8.29
N PRO A 40 -19.07 9.56 8.20
CA PRO A 40 -17.62 9.64 8.02
C PRO A 40 -16.88 9.26 9.32
N GLY A 41 -16.38 8.02 9.36
CA GLY A 41 -15.65 7.47 10.50
C GLY A 41 -14.16 7.81 10.45
N LEU A 42 -13.77 8.71 11.36
CA LEU A 42 -12.42 9.06 11.77
C LEU A 42 -11.55 7.83 12.10
N ALA A 43 -10.26 7.96 11.77
CA ALA A 43 -9.06 7.18 12.12
C ALA A 43 -9.23 5.89 12.97
N ALA A 44 -8.78 4.77 12.40
CA ALA A 44 -8.34 3.61 13.18
C ALA A 44 -6.92 3.24 12.74
N CYS A 45 -5.99 3.29 13.69
CA CYS A 45 -4.64 2.76 13.58
C CYS A 45 -4.73 1.27 13.27
N THR A 46 -4.38 0.85 12.06
CA THR A 46 -4.09 -0.56 11.78
C THR A 46 -2.58 -0.70 11.71
N GLU A 47 -1.94 -0.61 12.87
CA GLU A 47 -0.58 -1.10 13.06
C GLU A 47 -0.60 -2.64 12.94
N VAL A 48 -0.14 -3.15 11.81
CA VAL A 48 0.39 -4.50 11.75
C VAL A 48 1.90 -4.37 11.86
N SER A 49 2.40 -4.36 13.10
CA SER A 49 3.82 -4.62 13.34
C SER A 49 4.11 -6.05 12.85
N SER A 50 5.10 -6.16 11.98
CA SER A 50 5.80 -7.40 11.73
C SER A 50 7.28 -7.10 11.91
N ASP A 51 7.63 -6.80 13.14
CA ASP A 51 9.02 -6.72 13.58
C ASP A 51 9.59 -8.13 13.64
N CYS A 52 10.25 -8.55 12.57
CA CYS A 52 11.22 -9.64 12.60
C CYS A 52 12.32 -9.34 11.58
N GLY A 53 13.28 -8.52 12.00
CA GLY A 53 14.43 -8.13 11.21
C GLY A 53 15.40 -7.31 12.03
N GLY A 54 15.81 -7.83 13.19
CA GLY A 54 16.96 -7.29 13.89
C GLY A 54 18.19 -7.37 12.98
N SER A 55 18.70 -6.20 12.58
CA SER A 55 20.12 -5.98 12.34
C SER A 55 20.43 -4.50 12.52
N SER A 56 20.94 -4.21 13.70
CA SER A 56 21.79 -3.07 13.99
C SER A 56 22.90 -2.94 12.94
N SER A 57 23.11 -1.74 12.40
CA SER A 57 24.40 -1.02 12.53
C SER A 57 24.48 0.17 11.57
N GLY A 58 24.91 1.31 12.12
CA GLY A 58 25.73 2.29 11.41
C GLY A 58 25.01 3.33 10.57
N GLY A 59 24.84 4.52 11.14
CA GLY A 59 24.54 5.73 10.37
C GLY A 59 25.57 5.96 9.27
N VAL A 60 25.11 6.38 8.09
CA VAL A 60 25.99 6.81 7.00
C VAL A 60 26.47 8.22 7.32
N THR A 61 27.60 8.33 8.02
CA THR A 61 28.40 9.55 8.08
C THR A 61 29.87 9.19 7.96
N LEU A 62 30.43 9.30 6.76
CA LEU A 62 31.86 9.55 6.55
C LEU A 62 32.01 10.44 5.31
N HIS A 63 32.05 11.76 5.54
CA HIS A 63 32.91 12.62 4.75
C HIS A 63 34.35 12.32 5.20
N ARG A 64 35.22 11.90 4.28
CA ARG A 64 36.67 11.87 4.51
C ARG A 64 37.37 12.48 3.31
N GLU A 65 38.09 13.57 3.58
CA GLU A 65 38.96 14.28 2.64
C GLU A 65 40.26 13.52 2.34
N GLY A 66 40.87 13.81 1.18
CA GLY A 66 42.31 13.67 0.99
C GLY A 66 42.74 13.28 -0.43
N GLY A 67 43.18 14.29 -1.19
CA GLY A 67 43.87 14.18 -2.48
C GLY A 67 44.18 15.57 -3.02
#